data_AF-A0A4R9K9K7-F1
#
_entry.id   AF-A0A4R9K9K7-F1
#
_cell.length_a   1.000
_cell.length_b   1.000
_cell.length_c   1.000
_cell.angle_alpha   90.00
_cell.angle_beta   90.00
_cell.angle_gamma   90.00
#
_symmetry.space_group_name_H-M   'P 1'
#
loop_
_entity.id
_entity.type
_entity.pdbx_description
1 polymer ?
#
loop_
_entity_poly.entity_id
_entity_poly.type
_entity_poly.pdbx_seq_one_letter_code
_entity_poly.pdbx_strand_id
1 'polypeptide(L)'
;MGLELVPKPSKILRDALGDEVSDALIEFIQDSQRFGNKTMIELSTEKYERRLAEETGKLRVEIAELRAEMHAGFGGVQEQFKDVYKAIFQVQESVQTQTKWIVASVFGAVPFYIALYKLL
;
A
#
# COMPACT_ATOMS: atom_id res chain seq x y z
N MET A 1 14.08 -15.52 31.10
CA MET A 1 15.41 -15.43 31.75
C MET A 1 16.06 -16.79 31.58
N GLY A 2 16.93 -16.92 30.58
CA GLY A 2 17.63 -18.18 30.33
C GLY A 2 18.52 -18.51 31.52
N LEU A 3 18.49 -19.76 31.96
CA LEU A 3 19.43 -20.28 32.95
C LEU A 3 20.84 -20.09 32.39
N GLU A 4 21.55 -19.04 32.83
CA GLU A 4 23.00 -18.95 32.63
C GLU A 4 23.60 -20.14 33.39
N LEU A 5 23.83 -21.24 32.66
CA LEU A 5 24.58 -22.37 33.15
C LEU A 5 26.03 -21.90 33.27
N VAL A 6 26.33 -21.32 34.43
CA VAL A 6 27.68 -20.89 34.78
C VAL A 6 28.59 -22.12 34.64
N PRO A 7 29.61 -22.07 33.78
CA PRO A 7 30.60 -23.12 33.73
C PRO A 7 31.38 -23.07 35.04
N LYS A 8 31.04 -23.97 35.97
CA LYS A 8 31.81 -24.13 37.20
C LYS A 8 33.14 -24.82 36.87
N PRO A 9 34.27 -24.33 37.42
CA PRO A 9 35.53 -25.04 37.31
C PRO A 9 35.35 -26.47 37.82
N SER A 10 35.91 -27.43 37.10
CA SER A 10 35.92 -28.83 37.56
C SER A 10 36.73 -28.93 38.85
N LYS A 11 36.45 -29.95 39.67
CA LYS A 11 37.20 -30.20 40.92
C LYS A 11 38.71 -30.19 40.72
N ILE A 12 39.17 -30.79 39.61
CA ILE A 12 40.58 -30.86 39.20
C ILE A 12 41.17 -29.47 38.97
N LEU A 13 40.43 -28.58 38.28
CA LEU A 13 40.86 -27.22 38.04
C LEU A 13 40.94 -26.42 39.34
N ARG A 14 40.00 -26.65 40.26
CA ARG A 14 39.97 -25.98 41.56
C ARG A 14 41.14 -26.39 42.45
N ASP A 15 41.43 -27.69 42.51
CA ASP A 15 42.55 -28.23 43.29
C ASP A 15 43.91 -27.79 42.71
N ALA A 16 44.01 -27.62 41.40
CA ALA A 16 45.25 -27.19 40.72
C ALA A 16 45.50 -25.67 40.81
N LEU A 17 44.46 -24.84 40.74
CA LEU A 17 44.56 -23.38 40.72
C LEU A 17 44.44 -22.76 42.14
N GLY A 18 43.87 -23.50 43.09
CA GLY A 18 43.45 -22.97 44.38
C GLY A 18 42.08 -22.28 44.30
N ASP A 19 41.37 -22.22 45.43
CA ASP A 19 40.01 -21.67 45.50
C ASP A 19 39.96 -20.19 45.08
N GLU A 20 40.95 -19.39 45.52
CA GLU A 20 41.00 -17.94 45.30
C GLU A 20 41.15 -17.57 43.81
N VAL A 21 42.04 -18.28 43.09
CA VAL A 21 42.24 -18.09 41.65
C VAL A 21 41.06 -18.65 40.85
N SER A 22 40.46 -19.74 41.32
CA SER A 22 39.29 -20.32 40.68
C SER A 22 38.08 -19.38 40.76
N ASP A 23 37.90 -18.71 41.90
CA ASP A 23 36.82 -17.75 42.10
C ASP A 23 37.06 -16.48 41.26
N ALA A 24 38.29 -15.98 41.18
CA ALA A 24 38.66 -14.87 40.29
C ALA A 24 38.44 -15.19 38.80
N LEU A 25 38.70 -16.44 38.38
CA LEU A 25 38.41 -16.89 37.02
C LEU A 25 36.90 -16.93 36.74
N ILE A 26 36.09 -17.35 37.71
CA ILE A 26 34.62 -17.32 37.59
C ILE A 26 34.16 -15.88 37.41
N GLU A 27 34.66 -14.94 38.21
CA GLU A 27 34.31 -13.52 38.13
C GLU A 27 34.68 -12.93 36.76
N PHE A 28 35.89 -13.21 36.26
CA PHE A 28 36.30 -12.77 34.92
C PHE A 28 35.40 -13.34 33.81
N ILE A 29 35.04 -14.63 33.88
CA ILE A 29 34.13 -15.25 32.90
C ILE A 29 32.75 -14.59 32.96
N GLN A 30 32.25 -14.29 34.17
CA GLN A 30 30.97 -13.61 34.36
C GLN A 30 30.99 -12.20 33.76
N ASP A 31 32.03 -11.42 34.03
CA ASP A 31 32.17 -10.08 33.48
C ASP A 31 32.30 -10.10 31.97
N SER A 32 33.07 -11.04 31.42
CA SER A 32 33.22 -11.23 29.97
C SER A 32 31.90 -11.61 29.31
N GLN A 33 31.14 -12.56 29.88
CA GLN A 33 29.82 -12.94 29.37
C GLN A 33 28.81 -11.80 29.48
N ARG A 34 28.80 -11.07 30.60
CA ARG A 34 27.90 -9.93 30.82
C ARG A 34 28.19 -8.81 29.82
N PHE A 35 29.47 -8.52 29.60
CA PHE A 35 29.91 -7.57 28.59
C PHE A 35 29.53 -8.02 27.18
N GLY A 36 29.74 -9.29 26.84
CA GLY A 36 29.37 -9.86 25.54
C GLY A 36 27.87 -9.82 25.29
N ASN A 37 27.06 -10.21 26.29
CA ASN A 37 25.61 -10.18 26.22
C ASN A 37 25.08 -8.75 26.05
N LYS A 38 25.61 -7.80 26.82
CA LYS A 38 25.25 -6.38 26.70
C LYS A 38 25.59 -5.84 25.32
N THR A 39 26.81 -6.09 24.84
CA THR A 39 27.26 -5.65 23.52
C THR A 39 26.42 -6.27 22.40
N MET A 40 26.07 -7.55 22.50
CA MET A 40 25.20 -8.22 21.54
C MET A 40 23.80 -7.61 21.53
N ILE A 41 23.24 -7.32 22.70
CA ILE A 41 21.93 -6.67 22.82
C ILE A 41 21.97 -5.28 22.19
N GLU A 42 22.97 -4.46 22.50
CA GLU A 42 23.11 -3.11 21.94
C GLU A 42 23.26 -3.15 20.41
N LEU A 43 24.17 -3.97 19.89
CA LEU A 43 24.39 -4.09 18.44
C LEU A 43 23.16 -4.62 17.70
N SER A 44 22.47 -5.62 18.28
CA SER A 44 21.26 -6.15 17.66
C SER A 44 20.13 -5.13 17.68
N THR A 45 19.96 -4.41 18.79
CA THR A 45 18.96 -3.34 18.92
C THR A 45 19.21 -2.24 17.91
N GLU A 46 20.43 -1.72 17.80
CA GLU A 46 20.80 -0.69 16.82
C GLU A 46 20.52 -1.18 15.39
N LYS A 47 20.89 -2.43 15.06
CA LYS A 47 20.64 -3.01 13.74
C LYS A 47 19.14 -3.15 13.45
N TYR A 48 18.34 -3.52 14.43
CA TYR A 48 16.89 -3.62 14.29
C TYR A 48 16.24 -2.24 14.13
N GLU A 49 16.62 -1.26 14.94
CA GLU A 49 16.14 0.13 14.82
C GLU A 49 16.47 0.71 13.45
N ARG A 50 17.71 0.52 12.97
CA ARG A 50 18.11 0.97 11.63
C ARG A 50 17.26 0.33 10.54
N ARG A 51 17.08 -0.99 10.60
CA ARG A 51 16.28 -1.71 9.60
C ARG A 51 14.80 -1.36 9.67
N LEU A 52 14.26 -1.13 10.87
CA LEU A 52 12.89 -0.64 11.04
C LEU A 52 12.71 0.75 10.43
N ALA A 53 13.68 1.65 10.61
CA ALA A 53 13.64 2.98 10.02
C ALA A 53 13.71 2.91 8.48
N GLU A 54 14.60 2.07 7.94
CA GLU A 54 14.73 1.83 6.49
C GLU A 54 13.42 1.28 5.89
N GLU A 55 12.87 0.21 6.46
CA GLU A 55 11.64 -0.42 5.96
C GLU A 55 10.40 0.46 6.15
N THR A 56 10.32 1.22 7.26
CA THR A 56 9.25 2.21 7.45
C THR A 56 9.36 3.33 6.41
N GLY A 57 10.58 3.75 6.07
CA GLY A 57 10.83 4.72 5.01
C GLY A 57 10.34 4.23 3.65
N LYS A 58 10.71 3.01 3.27
CA LYS A 58 10.25 2.37 2.02
C LYS A 58 8.73 2.26 1.96
N LEU A 59 8.11 1.76 3.03
CA LEU A 59 6.64 1.64 3.10
C LEU A 59 5.94 2.99 2.91
N ARG A 60 6.49 4.08 3.48
CA ARG A 60 5.93 5.42 3.28
C ARG A 60 6.00 5.88 1.81
N VAL A 61 7.09 5.53 1.11
CA VAL A 61 7.25 5.83 -0.32
C VAL A 61 6.25 5.02 -1.14
N GLU A 62 6.16 3.70 -0.93
CA GLU A 62 5.22 2.83 -1.64
C GLU A 62 3.76 3.27 -1.43
N ILE A 63 3.40 3.70 -0.21
CA ILE A 63 2.06 4.25 0.08
C ILE A 63 1.82 5.56 -0.68
N ALA A 64 2.83 6.43 -0.79
CA ALA A 64 2.71 7.69 -1.52
C ALA A 64 2.55 7.46 -3.02
N GLU A 65 3.32 6.52 -3.59
CA GLU A 65 3.21 6.10 -4.99
C GLU A 65 1.83 5.51 -5.29
N LEU A 66 1.37 4.56 -4.47
CA LEU A 66 0.03 3.96 -4.63
C LEU A 66 -1.07 5.03 -4.54
N ARG A 67 -0.95 5.99 -3.63
CA ARG A 67 -1.91 7.11 -3.53
C ARG A 67 -1.90 7.96 -4.80
N ALA A 68 -0.74 8.23 -5.38
CA ALA A 68 -0.60 9.00 -6.60
C ALA A 68 -1.21 8.27 -7.80
N GLU A 69 -0.90 6.98 -7.96
CA GLU A 69 -1.51 6.12 -8.99
C GLU A 69 -3.02 6.08 -8.88
N MET A 70 -3.55 5.95 -7.66
CA MET A 70 -4.99 5.94 -7.44
C MET A 70 -5.64 7.28 -7.82
N HIS A 71 -5.01 8.43 -7.50
CA HIS A 71 -5.50 9.75 -7.91
C HIS A 71 -5.48 9.90 -9.44
N ALA A 72 -4.42 9.45 -10.10
CA ALA A 72 -4.34 9.47 -11.56
C ALA A 72 -5.43 8.59 -12.19
N GLY A 73 -5.64 7.38 -11.66
CA GLY A 73 -6.70 6.47 -12.09
C GLY A 73 -8.09 7.07 -11.92
N PHE A 74 -8.39 7.69 -10.78
CA PHE A 74 -9.65 8.41 -10.56
C PHE A 74 -9.83 9.58 -11.52
N GLY A 75 -8.78 10.36 -11.79
CA GLY A 75 -8.81 11.44 -12.77
C GLY A 75 -9.18 10.93 -14.17
N GLY A 76 -8.58 9.83 -14.60
CA GLY A 76 -8.92 9.19 -15.89
C GLY A 76 -10.35 8.69 -15.96
N VAL A 77 -10.89 8.14 -14.86
CA VAL A 77 -12.30 7.73 -14.78
C VAL A 77 -13.24 8.94 -14.88
N GLN A 78 -12.92 10.05 -14.21
CA GLN A 78 -13.71 11.28 -14.31
C GLN A 78 -13.74 11.83 -15.75
N GLU A 79 -12.62 11.77 -16.46
CA GLU A 79 -12.53 12.17 -17.86
C GLU A 79 -13.42 11.28 -18.75
N GLN A 80 -13.35 9.96 -18.58
CA GLN A 80 -14.24 9.04 -19.29
C GLN A 80 -15.72 9.33 -19.01
N PHE A 81 -16.09 9.64 -17.76
CA PHE A 81 -17.47 10.03 -17.43
C PHE A 81 -17.90 11.30 -18.16
N LYS A 82 -17.02 12.30 -18.27
CA LYS A 82 -17.30 13.54 -19.00
C LYS A 82 -17.58 13.26 -20.48
N ASP A 83 -16.81 12.37 -21.09
CA ASP A 83 -17.03 11.95 -22.48
C ASP A 83 -18.34 11.18 -22.66
N VAL A 84 -18.67 10.29 -21.72
CA VAL A 84 -19.96 9.59 -21.70
C VAL A 84 -21.12 10.60 -21.61
N TYR A 85 -21.04 11.59 -20.73
CA TYR A 85 -22.07 12.64 -20.63
C TYR A 85 -22.22 13.41 -21.95
N LYS A 86 -21.11 13.76 -22.59
CA LYS A 86 -21.13 14.45 -23.90
C LYS A 86 -21.78 13.58 -24.98
N ALA A 87 -21.47 12.29 -25.01
CA ALA A 87 -22.08 11.34 -25.95
C ALA A 87 -23.59 11.20 -25.72
N ILE A 88 -24.04 11.09 -24.45
CA ILE A 88 -25.47 11.05 -24.11
C ILE A 88 -26.17 12.32 -24.60
N PHE A 89 -25.57 13.50 -24.38
CA PHE A 89 -26.14 14.77 -24.81
C PHE A 89 -26.30 14.83 -26.34
N GLN A 90 -25.27 14.43 -27.10
CA GLN A 90 -25.33 14.38 -28.56
C GLN A 90 -26.42 13.45 -29.06
N VAL A 91 -26.59 12.28 -28.42
CA VAL A 91 -27.68 11.35 -28.76
C VAL A 91 -29.03 12.00 -28.50
N GLN A 92 -29.23 12.64 -27.34
CA GLN A 92 -30.48 13.35 -27.03
C GLN A 92 -30.80 14.45 -28.03
N GLU A 93 -29.81 15.27 -28.41
CA GLU A 93 -29.97 16.33 -29.41
C GLU A 93 -30.36 15.77 -30.78
N SER A 94 -29.72 14.68 -31.19
CA SER A 94 -30.02 14.01 -32.46
C SER A 94 -31.43 13.43 -32.47
N VAL A 95 -31.88 12.81 -31.37
CA VAL A 95 -33.23 12.26 -31.22
C VAL A 95 -34.26 13.38 -31.30
N GLN A 96 -34.06 14.49 -30.59
CA GLN A 96 -34.97 15.64 -30.64
C GLN A 96 -35.07 16.23 -32.04
N THR A 97 -33.93 16.37 -32.73
CA THR A 97 -33.90 16.89 -34.10
C THR A 97 -34.63 15.95 -35.05
N GLN A 98 -34.38 14.64 -34.97
CA GLN A 98 -35.07 13.64 -35.78
C GLN A 98 -36.57 13.62 -35.51
N THR A 99 -37.00 13.63 -34.25
CA THR A 99 -38.43 13.65 -33.88
C THR A 99 -39.14 14.88 -34.46
N LYS A 100 -38.52 16.07 -34.40
CA LYS A 100 -39.08 17.30 -34.99
C LYS A 100 -39.37 17.12 -36.49
N TRP A 101 -38.43 16.57 -37.25
CA TRP A 101 -38.58 16.37 -38.69
C TRP A 101 -39.57 15.26 -39.05
N ILE A 102 -39.62 14.18 -38.26
CA ILE A 102 -40.60 13.10 -38.44
C ILE A 102 -42.03 13.62 -38.19
N VAL A 103 -42.23 14.39 -37.13
CA VAL A 103 -43.55 14.98 -36.83
C VAL A 103 -43.96 15.94 -37.93
N ALA A 104 -43.05 16.82 -38.38
CA ALA A 104 -43.33 17.75 -39.47
C ALA A 104 -43.72 17.03 -40.77
N SER A 105 -43.05 15.93 -41.12
CA SER A 105 -43.37 15.18 -42.34
C SER A 105 -44.72 14.46 -42.24
N VAL A 106 -45.02 13.82 -41.11
CA VAL A 106 -46.31 13.15 -40.88
C VAL A 106 -47.48 14.13 -40.95
N PHE A 107 -47.38 15.28 -40.26
CA PHE A 107 -48.44 16.30 -40.27
C PHE A 107 -48.48 17.14 -41.54
N GLY A 108 -47.41 17.24 -42.32
CA GLY A 108 -47.40 17.94 -43.61
C GLY A 108 -47.94 17.09 -44.77
N ALA A 109 -47.52 15.82 -44.83
CA ALA A 109 -47.86 14.93 -45.95
C ALA A 109 -49.31 14.45 -45.91
N VAL A 110 -49.85 14.15 -44.72
CA VAL A 110 -51.21 13.61 -44.59
C VAL A 110 -52.29 14.61 -45.04
N PRO A 111 -52.31 15.88 -44.59
CA PRO A 111 -53.28 16.86 -45.08
C PRO A 111 -53.06 17.22 -46.55
N PHE A 112 -51.81 17.24 -47.01
CA PHE A 112 -51.48 17.49 -48.41
C PHE A 112 -52.05 16.41 -49.34
N TYR A 113 -51.92 15.14 -48.95
CA TYR A 113 -52.50 14.01 -49.71
C TYR A 113 -54.03 14.07 -49.75
N ILE A 114 -54.67 14.41 -48.61
CA ILE A 114 -56.13 14.60 -48.54
C ILE A 114 -56.59 15.76 -49.42
N ALA A 115 -55.84 16.87 -49.46
CA ALA A 115 -56.16 18.02 -50.29
C ALA A 115 -56.05 17.69 -51.79
N LEU A 116 -55.02 16.96 -52.20
CA LEU A 116 -54.86 16.49 -53.57
C LEU A 116 -55.99 15.54 -53.98
N TYR A 117 -56.40 14.62 -53.11
CA TYR A 117 -57.52 13.73 -53.38
C TYR A 117 -58.86 14.46 -53.59
N LYS A 118 -59.07 15.62 -52.96
CA LYS A 118 -60.28 16.44 -53.17
C LYS A 118 -60.26 17.29 -54.44
N LEU A 119 -59.11 17.48 -55.07
CA LEU A 119 -58.90 18.34 -56.24
C LEU A 119 -58.89 17.54 -57.56
N LEU A 120 -58.84 16.21 -57.47
CA LEU A 120 -58.97 15.25 -58.57
C LEU A 120 -60.43 14.79 -58.68
#